data_AF-A0A497FJ61-F1
#
_entry.id   AF-A0A497FJ61-F1
#
_cell.length_a   1.000
_cell.length_b   1.000
_cell.length_c   1.000
_cell.angle_alpha   90.00
_cell.angle_beta   90.00
_cell.angle_gamma   90.00
#
_symmetry.space_group_name_H-M   'P 1'
#
loop_
_entity.id
_entity.type
_entity.pdbx_description
1 polymer ?
#
loop_
_entity_poly.entity_id
_entity_poly.type
_entity_poly.pdbx_seq_one_letter_code
_entity_poly.pdbx_strand_id
1 'polypeptide(L)' 'MSERERSPYLGALILLLSIVAVYNVYNIVLYIGNMGGLKASDFFLHMKMLIFLTFFMVLIFIFKNLIYKLKSEK' A
#
# COMPACT_ATOMS: atom_id res chain seq x y z
N MET A 1 22.36 13.50 -1.28
CA MET A 1 21.85 12.62 -2.35
C MET A 1 21.32 13.53 -3.45
N SER A 2 21.92 13.53 -4.64
CA SER A 2 21.46 14.45 -5.69
C SER A 2 20.01 14.11 -6.06
N GLU A 3 19.18 15.13 -6.25
CA GLU A 3 17.75 14.99 -6.52
C GLU A 3 17.44 14.11 -7.76
N ARG A 4 18.45 13.86 -8.60
CA ARG A 4 18.36 13.06 -9.83
C ARG A 4 18.13 11.55 -9.60
N GLU A 5 18.35 11.01 -8.41
CA GLU A 5 18.17 9.56 -8.15
C GLU A 5 16.85 9.19 -7.46
N ARG A 6 16.05 10.17 -7.04
CA ARG A 6 14.70 9.90 -6.55
C ARG A 6 13.80 9.63 -7.74
N SER A 7 13.61 8.35 -8.10
CA SER A 7 12.61 7.96 -9.09
C SER A 7 11.22 8.42 -8.63
N PRO A 8 10.62 9.45 -9.26
CA PRO A 8 9.34 10.00 -8.83
C PRO A 8 8.21 8.98 -8.98
N TYR A 9 8.38 8.02 -9.90
CA TYR A 9 7.46 6.92 -10.15
C TYR A 9 7.28 6.00 -8.95
N LEU A 10 8.34 5.78 -8.16
CA LEU A 10 8.25 4.92 -6.97
C LEU A 10 7.48 5.61 -5.84
N GLY A 11 7.63 6.93 -5.71
CA GLY A 11 6.81 7.75 -4.80
C GLY A 11 5.34 7.79 -5.23
N ALA A 12 5.08 8.00 -6.53
CA ALA A 12 3.73 8.00 -7.10
C ALA A 12 3.03 6.64 -6.93
N LEU A 13 3.77 5.52 -7.11
CA LEU A 13 3.26 4.18 -6.89
C LEU A 13 2.84 3.96 -5.43
N ILE A 14 3.69 4.36 -4.47
CA ILE A 14 3.34 4.26 -3.04
C ILE A 14 2.10 5.11 -2.73
N LEU A 15 2.01 6.32 -3.28
CA LEU A 15 0.84 7.19 -3.13
C LEU A 15 -0.45 6.54 -3.65
N LEU A 16 -0.40 5.93 -4.84
CA LEU A 16 -1.53 5.18 -5.40
C LEU A 16 -1.95 4.01 -4.50
N LEU A 17 -0.99 3.21 -4.04
CA LEU A 17 -1.26 2.09 -3.12
C LEU A 17 -1.87 2.60 -1.79
N SER A 18 -1.42 3.74 -1.26
CA SER A 18 -1.97 4.35 -0.05
C SER A 18 -3.43 4.79 -0.21
N ILE A 19 -3.79 5.38 -1.36
CA ILE A 19 -5.18 5.77 -1.65
C ILE A 19 -6.09 4.53 -1.63
N VAL A 20 -5.66 3.44 -2.27
CA VAL A 20 -6.42 2.19 -2.28
C VAL A 20 -6.53 1.59 -0.87
N ALA A 21 -5.49 1.70 -0.05
CA ALA A 21 -5.55 1.25 1.34
C ALA A 21 -6.58 2.05 2.17
N VAL A 22 -6.60 3.39 2.04
CA VAL A 22 -7.58 4.25 2.72
C VAL A 22 -9.01 3.90 2.30
N TYR A 23 -9.25 3.68 1.00
CA TYR A 23 -10.55 3.26 0.50
C TYR A 23 -11.01 1.92 1.11
N ASN A 24 -10.12 0.92 1.21
CA ASN A 24 -10.47 -0.36 1.84
C ASN A 24 -10.80 -0.21 3.33
N VAL A 25 -10.02 0.60 4.07
CA VAL A 25 -10.29 0.89 5.48
C VAL A 25 -11.66 1.58 5.66
N TYR A 26 -11.99 2.55 4.80
CA TYR A 26 -13.30 3.21 4.83
C TYR A 26 -14.46 2.23 4.68
N ASN A 27 -14.39 1.30 3.71
CA ASN A 27 -15.44 0.29 3.51
C ASN A 27 -15.56 -0.68 4.69
N ILE A 28 -14.43 -1.04 5.31
CA ILE A 28 -14.42 -1.86 6.54
C ILE A 28 -15.11 -1.11 7.68
N VAL A 29 -14.82 0.17 7.88
CA VAL A 29 -15.45 0.99 8.93
C VAL A 29 -16.96 1.16 8.68
N LEU A 30 -17.37 1.37 7.42
CA LEU A 30 -18.79 1.43 7.07
C LEU A 30 -19.55 0.14 7.40
N TYR A 31 -18.93 -1.02 7.14
CA TYR A 31 -19.49 -2.32 7.48
C TYR A 31 -19.65 -2.47 9.01
N ILE A 32 -18.61 -2.16 9.80
CA ILE A 32 -18.67 -2.24 11.27
C ILE A 32 -19.69 -1.25 11.84
N GLY A 33 -19.75 -0.04 11.27
CA GLY A 33 -20.70 1.00 11.67
C GLY A 33 -22.15 0.71 11.25
N ASN A 34 -22.40 -0.40 10.54
CA ASN A 34 -23.72 -0.78 10.01
C ASN A 34 -24.38 0.32 9.13
N MET A 35 -23.56 1.24 8.59
CA MET A 35 -24.01 2.43 7.84
C MET A 35 -24.26 2.14 6.36
N GLY A 36 -23.80 0.99 5.86
CA GLY A 36 -24.15 0.46 4.56
C GLY A 36 -24.56 -0.98 4.73
N GLY A 37 -25.64 -1.42 4.08
CA GLY A 37 -26.09 -2.82 4.02
C GLY A 37 -25.12 -3.73 3.27
N LEU A 38 -23.83 -3.62 3.59
CA LEU A 38 -22.70 -4.32 3.02
C LEU A 38 -22.74 -5.76 3.50
N LYS A 39 -22.56 -6.70 2.58
CA LYS A 39 -22.55 -8.12 2.92
C LYS A 39 -21.22 -8.47 3.58
N ALA A 40 -21.22 -9.46 4.47
CA ALA A 40 -19.99 -9.96 5.09
C ALA A 40 -18.92 -10.36 4.05
N SER A 41 -19.34 -10.82 2.87
CA SER A 41 -18.44 -11.11 1.73
C SER A 41 -17.60 -9.91 1.31
N ASP A 42 -18.18 -8.72 1.31
CA ASP A 42 -17.54 -7.49 0.84
C ASP A 42 -16.49 -7.03 1.85
N PHE A 43 -16.79 -7.18 3.15
CA PHE A 43 -15.83 -6.96 4.23
C PHE A 43 -14.59 -7.87 4.08
N PHE A 44 -14.79 -9.18 3.88
CA PHE A 44 -13.67 -10.12 3.72
C PHE A 44 -12.83 -9.81 2.48
N LEU A 45 -13.44 -9.31 1.41
CA LEU A 45 -12.72 -8.87 0.21
C LEU A 45 -11.81 -7.68 0.52
N HIS A 46 -12.34 -6.63 1.16
CA HIS A 46 -11.56 -5.43 1.51
C HIS A 46 -10.42 -5.73 2.48
N MET A 47 -10.64 -6.62 3.46
CA MET A 47 -9.60 -7.15 4.35
C MET A 47 -8.46 -7.81 3.57
N LYS A 48 -8.78 -8.75 2.67
CA LYS A 48 -7.77 -9.43 1.83
C LYS A 48 -7.00 -8.44 0.95
N MET A 49 -7.69 -7.48 0.35
CA MET A 49 -7.05 -6.44 -0.46
C MET A 49 -6.10 -5.58 0.36
N LEU A 50 -6.47 -5.20 1.59
CA LEU A 50 -5.62 -4.41 2.47
C LEU A 50 -4.34 -5.17 2.87
N ILE A 51 -4.46 -6.46 3.20
CA ILE A 51 -3.30 -7.32 3.49
C ILE A 51 -2.37 -7.38 2.27
N PHE A 52 -2.92 -7.61 1.08
CA PHE A 52 -2.14 -7.71 -0.15
C PHE A 52 -1.41 -6.38 -0.46
N LEU A 53 -2.11 -5.25 -0.38
CA LEU A 53 -1.53 -3.92 -0.54
C LEU A 53 -0.35 -3.66 0.41
N THR A 54 -0.55 -4.00 1.69
CA THR A 54 0.47 -3.84 2.72
C THR A 54 1.70 -4.69 2.41
N PHE A 55 1.49 -5.93 1.98
CA PHE A 55 2.56 -6.83 1.53
C PHE A 55 3.38 -6.24 0.37
N PHE A 56 2.73 -5.67 -0.64
CA PHE A 56 3.45 -5.01 -1.75
C PHE A 56 4.23 -3.77 -1.31
N MET A 57 3.65 -2.94 -0.44
CA MET A 57 4.38 -1.78 0.10
C MET A 57 5.65 -2.21 0.85
N VAL A 58 5.57 -3.27 1.66
CA VAL A 58 6.72 -3.82 2.39
C VAL A 58 7.76 -4.39 1.41
N LEU A 59 7.35 -5.13 0.39
CA LEU A 59 8.26 -5.62 -0.66
C LEU A 59 8.99 -4.47 -1.36
N ILE A 60 8.26 -3.43 -1.78
CA ILE A 60 8.84 -2.24 -2.41
C ILE A 60 9.88 -1.61 -1.49
N PHE A 61 9.59 -1.51 -0.19
CA PHE A 61 10.53 -0.97 0.80
C PHE A 61 11.79 -1.85 0.94
N ILE A 62 11.62 -3.17 1.05
CA ILE A 62 12.73 -4.14 1.14
C ILE A 62 13.62 -4.05 -0.10
N PHE A 63 13.05 -4.08 -1.30
CA PHE A 63 13.82 -4.00 -2.55
C PHE A 63 14.53 -2.66 -2.69
N LYS A 64 13.86 -1.55 -2.37
CA LYS A 64 14.50 -0.22 -2.38
C LYS A 64 15.71 -0.18 -1.46
N ASN A 65 15.58 -0.75 -0.25
CA ASN A 65 16.67 -0.78 0.72
C ASN A 65 17.83 -1.69 0.29
N LEU A 66 17.53 -2.87 -0.28
CA LEU A 66 18.52 -3.77 -0.87
C LEU A 66 19.31 -3.11 -2.01
N ILE A 67 18.61 -2.47 -2.96
CA ILE A 67 19.26 -1.76 -4.08
C ILE A 67 20.16 -0.64 -3.55
N TYR A 68 19.70 0.12 -2.55
CA TYR A 68 20.49 1.17 -1.94
C TYR A 68 21.77 0.62 -1.27
N LYS A 69 21.64 -0.47 -0.50
CA LYS A 69 22.78 -1.13 0.13
C LYS A 69 23.81 -1.60 -0.89
N LEU A 70 23.36 -2.29 -1.95
CA LEU A 70 24.22 -2.76 -3.04
C LEU A 70 24.93 -1.63 -3.78
N LYS A 71 24.29 -0.47 -3.92
CA LYS A 71 24.89 0.70 -4.56
C LYS A 71 25.87 1.45 -3.67
N SER A 72 25.68 1.41 -2.36
CA SER A 72 26.58 2.03 -1.37
C SER A 72 27.86 1.23 -1.11
N GLU A 73 27.89 -0.05 -1.45
CA GLU A 73 29.06 -0.93 -1.32
C GLU A 73 29.97 -0.93 -2.58
N LYS A 74 29.57 -0.22 -3.64
CA LYS A 74 30.38 0.04 -4.86
C LYS A 74 30.99 1.43 -4.81
#